data_AF-A0A4Q3WEE7-F1
#
_entry.id   AF-A0A4Q3WEE7-F1
#
_cell.length_a   1.000
_cell.length_b   1.000
_cell.length_c   1.000
_cell.angle_alpha   90.00
_cell.angle_beta   90.00
_cell.angle_gamma   90.00
#
_symmetry.space_group_name_H-M   'P 1'
#
loop_
_entity.id
_entity.type
_entity.pdbx_description
1 polymer ?
#
loop_
_entity_poly.entity_id
_entity_poly.type
_entity_poly.pdbx_seq_one_letter_code
_entity_poly.pdbx_strand_id
1 'polypeptide(L)'
;MGLFSWGKPTTLASFDGALPREELILKGRIAIIDDEDPLLVDHIRRAGFAIDHDKSGSNLRNYESQLYDVAIVDYYGVGQHLGSAQGLDLLKHIRRVSPRTRLVAYT
;
A
#
# COMPACT_ATOMS: atom_id res chain seq x y z
N MET A 1 18.81 41.41 -18.44
CA MET A 1 19.13 41.55 -17.00
C MET A 1 17.99 40.86 -16.26
N GLY A 2 18.23 39.67 -15.72
CA GLY A 2 17.19 38.69 -15.38
C GLY A 2 16.45 38.99 -14.06
N LEU A 3 15.12 38.92 -14.10
CA LEU A 3 14.27 38.84 -12.91
C LEU A 3 14.20 37.37 -12.45
N PHE A 4 14.95 37.01 -11.42
CA PHE A 4 14.69 35.79 -10.66
C PHE A 4 13.64 36.11 -9.58
N SER A 5 12.39 35.74 -9.85
CA SER A 5 11.34 35.68 -8.82
C SER A 5 11.56 34.41 -8.00
N TRP A 6 12.08 34.56 -6.78
CA TRP A 6 12.07 33.49 -5.79
C TRP A 6 10.63 33.30 -5.32
N GLY A 7 10.07 32.11 -5.55
CA GLY A 7 8.69 31.78 -5.19
C GLY A 7 8.41 32.05 -3.70
N LYS A 8 7.21 32.56 -3.40
CA LYS A 8 6.77 32.82 -2.02
C LYS A 8 7.02 31.57 -1.15
N PRO A 9 7.59 31.72 0.06
CA PRO A 9 7.84 30.59 0.94
C PRO A 9 6.52 29.89 1.29
N THR A 10 6.42 28.62 0.93
CA THR A 10 5.32 27.73 1.30
C THR A 10 5.32 27.56 2.83
N THR A 11 4.22 27.91 3.49
CA THR A 11 4.08 27.75 4.95
C THR A 11 3.47 26.39 5.29
N LEU A 12 3.71 25.84 6.49
CA LEU A 12 3.06 24.58 6.90
C LEU A 12 1.53 24.65 6.82
N ALA A 13 0.97 25.85 7.02
CA ALA A 13 -0.47 26.11 6.89
C ALA A 13 -1.02 25.87 5.46
N SER A 14 -0.19 25.89 4.41
CA SER A 14 -0.64 25.52 3.06
C SER A 14 -0.74 24.00 2.85
N PHE A 15 -0.20 23.20 3.78
CA PHE A 15 -0.36 21.74 3.80
C PHE A 15 -1.54 21.29 4.68
N ASP A 16 -2.16 22.21 5.43
CA ASP A 16 -3.31 21.94 6.30
C ASP A 16 -4.65 21.82 5.53
N GLY A 17 -4.62 21.96 4.20
CA GLY A 17 -5.77 21.64 3.36
C GLY A 17 -6.08 20.15 3.45
N ALA A 18 -7.33 19.79 3.79
CA ALA A 18 -7.78 18.41 3.72
C ALA A 18 -7.54 17.88 2.30
N LEU A 19 -6.78 16.78 2.18
CA LEU A 19 -6.50 16.16 0.88
C LEU A 19 -7.84 15.75 0.24
N PRO A 20 -8.16 16.18 -0.99
CA PRO A 20 -9.41 15.79 -1.64
C PRO A 20 -9.51 14.27 -1.74
N ARG A 21 -10.74 13.74 -1.65
CA ARG A 21 -11.02 12.30 -1.72
C ARG A 21 -10.42 11.68 -2.99
N GLU A 22 -10.54 12.36 -4.11
CA GLU A 22 -10.05 11.92 -5.41
C GLU A 22 -8.52 11.82 -5.42
N GLU A 23 -7.82 12.75 -4.77
CA GLU A 23 -6.38 12.66 -4.61
C GLU A 23 -5.97 11.51 -3.69
N LEU A 24 -6.72 11.24 -2.61
CA LEU A 24 -6.46 10.09 -1.75
C LEU A 24 -6.60 8.77 -2.52
N ILE A 25 -7.61 8.66 -3.38
CA ILE A 25 -7.85 7.48 -4.23
C ILE A 25 -6.70 7.30 -5.23
N LEU A 26 -6.29 8.37 -5.91
CA LEU A 26 -5.25 8.31 -6.95
C LEU A 26 -3.84 8.07 -6.39
N LYS A 27 -3.55 8.60 -5.20
CA LYS A 27 -2.22 8.51 -4.58
C LYS A 27 -2.06 7.26 -3.73
N GLY A 28 -3.15 6.70 -3.21
CA GLY A 28 -3.13 5.50 -2.39
C GLY A 28 -2.78 4.25 -3.18
N ARG A 29 -1.78 3.50 -2.71
CA ARG A 29 -1.39 2.19 -3.27
C ARG A 29 -1.74 1.07 -2.30
N ILE A 30 -2.52 0.10 -2.78
CA ILE A 30 -3.01 -1.01 -1.99
C ILE A 30 -2.43 -2.31 -2.55
N ALA A 31 -1.85 -3.15 -1.70
CA ALA A 31 -1.57 -4.54 -2.01
C ALA A 31 -2.70 -5.41 -1.46
N ILE A 32 -3.26 -6.29 -2.29
CA ILE A 32 -4.11 -7.41 -1.86
C ILE A 32 -3.23 -8.65 -1.94
N ILE A 33 -3.10 -9.40 -0.85
CA ILE A 33 -2.29 -10.60 -0.77
C ILE A 33 -3.21 -11.76 -0.39
N ASP A 34 -3.61 -12.53 -1.39
CA ASP A 34 -4.62 -13.59 -1.29
C ASP A 34 -4.41 -14.52 -2.49
N ASP A 35 -4.34 -15.83 -2.25
CA ASP A 35 -4.15 -16.84 -3.31
C ASP A 35 -5.41 -17.06 -4.17
N GLU A 36 -6.56 -16.59 -3.71
CA GLU A 36 -7.81 -16.52 -4.46
C GLU A 36 -7.97 -15.18 -5.23
N ASP A 37 -9.07 -15.05 -5.98
CA ASP A 37 -9.47 -13.81 -6.65
C ASP A 37 -10.67 -13.17 -5.94
N PRO A 38 -10.45 -12.44 -4.83
CA PRO A 38 -11.56 -11.91 -4.06
C PRO A 38 -12.31 -10.81 -4.83
N LEU A 39 -13.65 -10.86 -4.80
CA LEU A 39 -14.55 -9.87 -5.43
C LEU A 39 -14.24 -8.41 -5.03
N LEU A 40 -13.58 -8.24 -3.89
CA LEU A 40 -13.12 -6.96 -3.37
C LEU A 40 -12.14 -6.26 -4.32
N VAL A 41 -11.25 -7.00 -5.01
CA VAL A 41 -10.24 -6.44 -5.92
C VAL A 41 -10.91 -5.63 -7.02
N ASP A 42 -11.91 -6.23 -7.69
CA ASP A 42 -12.62 -5.58 -8.79
C ASP A 42 -13.49 -4.42 -8.32
N HIS A 43 -14.03 -4.49 -7.11
CA HIS A 43 -14.77 -3.36 -6.54
C HIS A 43 -13.84 -2.17 -6.31
N ILE A 44 -12.72 -2.37 -5.61
CA ILE A 44 -11.81 -1.29 -5.27
C ILE A 44 -11.12 -0.73 -6.53
N ARG A 45 -10.78 -1.58 -7.50
CA ARG A 45 -10.24 -1.14 -8.81
C ARG A 45 -11.24 -0.25 -9.55
N ARG A 46 -12.52 -0.62 -9.61
CA ARG A 46 -13.58 0.21 -10.21
C ARG A 46 -13.79 1.54 -9.48
N ALA A 47 -13.47 1.60 -8.19
CA ALA A 47 -13.50 2.84 -7.41
C ALA A 47 -12.30 3.77 -7.69
N GLY A 48 -11.33 3.34 -8.51
CA GLY A 48 -10.22 4.17 -9.01
C GLY A 48 -8.92 4.07 -8.23
N PHE A 49 -8.84 3.18 -7.23
CA PHE A 49 -7.60 2.98 -6.47
C PHE A 49 -6.55 2.20 -7.26
N ALA A 50 -5.27 2.47 -6.96
CA ALA A 50 -4.17 1.65 -7.43
C ALA A 50 -4.05 0.38 -6.59
N ILE A 51 -4.37 -0.78 -7.18
CA ILE A 51 -4.24 -2.09 -6.54
C ILE A 51 -3.27 -2.98 -7.31
N ASP A 52 -2.37 -3.58 -6.55
CA ASP A 52 -1.63 -4.78 -6.95
C ASP A 52 -2.19 -6.00 -6.19
N HIS A 53 -2.42 -7.10 -6.89
CA HIS A 53 -2.84 -8.37 -6.29
C HIS A 53 -1.67 -9.36 -6.36
N ASP A 54 -1.13 -9.73 -5.20
CA ASP A 54 -0.08 -10.72 -5.04
C ASP A 54 -0.68 -12.03 -4.55
N LYS A 55 -0.77 -13.02 -5.44
CA LYS A 55 -1.38 -14.33 -5.14
C LYS A 55 -0.57 -15.23 -4.20
N SER A 56 0.64 -14.85 -3.82
CA SER A 56 1.50 -15.73 -3.03
C SER A 56 2.29 -15.02 -1.94
N GLY A 57 2.27 -13.68 -1.93
CA GLY A 57 3.11 -12.86 -1.08
C GLY A 57 4.59 -12.88 -1.48
N SER A 58 4.92 -13.35 -2.70
CA SER A 58 6.31 -13.52 -3.14
C SER A 58 6.98 -12.22 -3.60
N ASN A 59 6.22 -11.13 -3.78
CA ASN A 59 6.75 -9.86 -4.28
C ASN A 59 7.47 -9.05 -3.18
N LEU A 60 8.37 -9.71 -2.44
CA LEU A 60 9.06 -9.15 -1.26
C LEU A 60 9.73 -7.80 -1.56
N ARG A 61 10.31 -7.66 -2.75
CA ARG A 61 10.96 -6.42 -3.21
C ARG A 61 10.04 -5.20 -3.15
N ASN A 62 8.74 -5.37 -3.43
CA ASN A 62 7.77 -4.28 -3.39
C ASN A 62 7.51 -3.81 -1.95
N TYR A 63 7.50 -4.75 -1.00
CA TYR A 63 7.37 -4.45 0.43
C TYR A 63 8.65 -3.82 0.98
N GLU A 64 9.82 -4.33 0.62
CA GLU A 64 11.11 -3.75 0.99
C GLU A 64 11.30 -2.32 0.46
N SER A 65 10.76 -2.05 -0.74
CA SER A 65 10.76 -0.71 -1.35
C SER A 65 9.66 0.20 -0.78
N GLN A 66 8.86 -0.28 0.18
CA GLN A 66 7.76 0.44 0.84
C GLN A 66 6.75 1.05 -0.15
N LEU A 67 6.40 0.31 -1.21
CA LEU A 67 5.56 0.82 -2.28
C LEU A 67 4.08 1.02 -1.90
N TYR A 68 3.62 0.38 -0.83
CA TYR A 68 2.21 0.31 -0.47
C TYR A 68 1.89 1.08 0.80
N ASP A 69 0.78 1.82 0.77
CA ASP A 69 0.23 2.50 1.95
C ASP A 69 -0.57 1.52 2.82
N VAL A 70 -1.24 0.56 2.17
CA VAL A 70 -2.05 -0.47 2.80
C VAL A 70 -1.73 -1.82 2.16
N ALA A 71 -1.55 -2.86 2.99
CA ALA A 71 -1.57 -4.24 2.54
C ALA A 71 -2.72 -4.97 3.25
N ILE A 72 -3.58 -5.59 2.46
CA ILE A 72 -4.68 -6.44 2.91
C ILE A 72 -4.25 -7.88 2.66
N VAL A 73 -4.20 -8.70 3.71
CA VAL A 73 -3.52 -10.00 3.70
C VAL A 73 -4.46 -11.09 4.19
N ASP A 74 -4.68 -12.13 3.38
CA ASP A 74 -5.24 -13.39 3.85
C ASP A 74 -4.20 -14.11 4.73
N TYR A 75 -4.66 -14.64 5.85
CA TYR A 75 -3.82 -15.38 6.77
C TYR A 75 -3.37 -16.74 6.22
N TYR A 76 -4.16 -17.33 5.32
CA TYR A 76 -3.93 -18.65 4.75
C TYR A 76 -3.45 -18.56 3.30
N GLY A 77 -2.83 -19.64 2.81
CA GLY A 77 -2.46 -19.79 1.40
C GLY A 77 -1.22 -19.00 0.94
N VAL A 78 -0.94 -17.85 1.56
CA VAL A 78 0.14 -16.93 1.16
C VAL A 78 1.37 -16.99 2.07
N GLY A 79 2.52 -16.50 1.61
CA GLY A 79 3.73 -16.38 2.43
C GLY A 79 4.43 -17.70 2.76
N GLN A 80 4.06 -18.81 2.10
CA GLN A 80 4.58 -20.16 2.40
C GLN A 80 6.10 -20.30 2.27
N HIS A 81 6.74 -19.44 1.47
CA HIS A 81 8.20 -19.41 1.28
C HIS A 81 8.96 -18.78 2.45
N LEU A 82 8.28 -18.10 3.38
CA LEU A 82 8.90 -17.42 4.53
C LEU A 82 8.98 -18.29 5.78
N GLY A 83 8.14 -19.31 5.88
CA GLY A 83 8.06 -20.16 7.06
C GLY A 83 6.77 -20.96 7.12
N SER A 84 6.62 -21.75 8.17
CA SER A 84 5.45 -22.62 8.37
C SER A 84 4.20 -21.87 8.80
N ALA A 85 4.30 -20.59 9.21
CA ALA A 85 3.16 -19.82 9.70
C ALA A 85 2.45 -18.98 8.61
N GLN A 86 2.76 -19.21 7.33
CA GLN A 86 2.05 -18.64 6.17
C GLN A 86 1.91 -17.10 6.27
N GLY A 87 0.68 -16.57 6.18
CA GLY A 87 0.39 -15.14 6.20
C GLY A 87 0.93 -14.42 7.45
N LEU A 88 1.07 -15.11 8.58
CA LEU A 88 1.67 -14.52 9.79
C LEU A 88 3.15 -14.17 9.59
N ASP A 89 3.93 -15.03 8.97
CA ASP A 89 5.36 -14.75 8.74
C ASP A 89 5.54 -13.65 7.69
N LEU A 90 4.64 -13.58 6.71
CA LEU A 90 4.56 -12.46 5.77
C LEU A 90 4.22 -11.13 6.46
N LEU A 91 3.23 -11.10 7.35
CA LEU A 91 2.87 -9.91 8.13
C LEU A 91 4.04 -9.41 8.98
N LYS A 92 4.77 -10.33 9.64
CA LYS A 92 5.99 -9.99 10.40
C LYS A 92 7.07 -9.39 9.50
N HIS A 93 7.29 -9.98 8.32
CA HIS A 93 8.25 -9.48 7.35
C HIS A 93 7.88 -8.06 6.90
N ILE A 94 6.65 -7.84 6.42
CA ILE A 94 6.18 -6.53 5.96
C ILE A 94 6.28 -5.48 7.07
N ARG A 95 5.88 -5.82 8.31
CA ARG A 95 6.01 -4.91 9.45
C ARG A 95 7.45 -4.49 9.73
N ARG A 96 8.41 -5.38 9.50
CA ARG A 96 9.84 -5.13 9.72
C ARG A 96 10.45 -4.23 8.64
N VAL A 97 10.09 -4.44 7.37
CA VAL A 97 10.71 -3.73 6.23
C VAL A 97 9.94 -2.50 5.77
N SER A 98 8.62 -2.46 6.02
CA SER A 98 7.72 -1.36 5.68
C SER A 98 6.82 -0.96 6.87
N PRO A 99 7.39 -0.37 7.93
CA PRO A 99 6.65 -0.07 9.15
C PRO A 99 5.52 0.95 8.96
N ARG A 100 5.53 1.71 7.85
CA ARG A 100 4.52 2.72 7.51
C ARG A 100 3.30 2.12 6.82
N THR A 101 3.45 0.97 6.16
CA THR A 101 2.33 0.27 5.53
C THR A 101 1.33 -0.15 6.61
N ARG A 102 0.06 0.22 6.43
CA ARG A 102 -1.02 -0.25 7.29
C ARG A 102 -1.37 -1.67 6.88
N LEU A 103 -1.44 -2.57 7.87
CA LEU A 103 -1.75 -3.98 7.66
C LEU A 103 -3.20 -4.21 8.06
N VAL A 104 -3.97 -4.79 7.15
CA VAL A 104 -5.30 -5.34 7.41
C VAL A 104 -5.22 -6.83 7.15
N ALA A 105 -5.41 -7.64 8.18
CA ALA A 105 -5.46 -9.09 8.02
C ALA A 105 -6.92 -9.56 8.07
N TYR A 106 -7.27 -10.53 7.24
CA TYR A 106 -8.56 -11.21 7.27
C TYR A 106 -8.39 -12.72 7.17
N THR A 107 -9.48 -13.43 7.41
CA THR A 107 -9.65 -14.88 7.43
C THR A 107 -11.05 -15.19 6.94
#